data_AF-A0A430FM94-F1
#
_entry.id   AF-A0A430FM94-F1
#
_cell.length_a   1.000
_cell.length_b   1.000
_cell.length_c   1.000
_cell.angle_alpha   90.00
_cell.angle_beta   90.00
_cell.angle_gamma   90.00
#
_symmetry.space_group_name_H-M   'P 1'
#
loop_
_entity.id
_entity.type
_entity.pdbx_description
1 polymer ?
#
loop_
_entity_poly.entity_id
_entity_poly.type
_entity_poly.pdbx_seq_one_letter_code
_entity_poly.pdbx_strand_id
1 'polypeptide(L)'
;MTLEELTTLAKRCLEVVKNVDEDIEDYVSDDLTAGEPEYAIASMLDVAYSHPELYARFPDEVYELAKDSDYPVIHRYLDLLEKNRAR
;
A
#
# COMPACT_ATOMS: atom_id res chain seq x y z
N MET A 1 11.08 5.19 -7.57
CA MET A 1 10.05 6.20 -7.87
C MET A 1 10.46 7.51 -7.21
N THR A 2 9.94 8.64 -7.68
CA THR A 2 10.04 9.94 -7.00
C THR A 2 9.02 10.02 -5.86
N LEU A 3 9.19 10.99 -4.94
CA LEU A 3 8.24 11.24 -3.84
C LEU A 3 6.82 11.54 -4.35
N GLU A 4 6.70 12.30 -5.44
CA GLU A 4 5.40 12.65 -6.05
C GLU A 4 4.71 11.41 -6.64
N GLU A 5 5.46 10.54 -7.31
CA GLU A 5 4.95 9.28 -7.84
C GLU A 5 4.48 8.37 -6.70
N LEU A 6 5.24 8.26 -5.60
CA LEU A 6 4.86 7.46 -4.43
C LEU A 6 3.62 8.02 -3.75
N THR A 7 3.53 9.33 -3.60
CA THR A 7 2.35 10.01 -3.04
C THR A 7 1.10 9.73 -3.89
N THR A 8 1.25 9.77 -5.21
CA THR A 8 0.16 9.46 -6.14
C THR A 8 -0.24 7.99 -6.04
N LEU A 9 0.73 7.09 -5.89
CA LEU A 9 0.48 5.67 -5.70
C LEU A 9 -0.26 5.40 -4.38
N ALA A 10 0.17 6.00 -3.28
CA ALA A 10 -0.48 5.89 -1.97
C ALA A 10 -1.96 6.31 -2.03
N LYS A 11 -2.27 7.42 -2.69
CA LYS A 11 -3.66 7.87 -2.89
C LYS A 11 -4.51 6.87 -3.67
N ARG A 12 -3.93 6.20 -4.69
CA ARG A 12 -4.62 5.12 -5.43
C ARG A 12 -4.81 3.88 -4.57
N CYS A 13 -3.88 3.58 -3.67
CA CYS A 13 -3.99 2.47 -2.72
C CYS A 13 -5.10 2.73 -1.69
N LEU A 14 -5.28 3.97 -1.25
CA LEU A 14 -6.32 4.34 -0.28
C LEU A 14 -7.72 4.01 -0.81
N GLU A 15 -7.97 4.23 -2.10
CA GLU A 15 -9.25 3.88 -2.74
C GLU A 15 -9.60 2.39 -2.64
N VAL A 16 -8.60 1.52 -2.46
CA VAL A 16 -8.80 0.07 -2.29
C VAL A 16 -9.35 -0.27 -0.90
N VAL A 17 -8.92 0.45 0.13
CA VAL A 17 -9.14 0.09 1.55
C VAL A 17 -9.97 1.09 2.36
N LYS A 18 -10.29 2.28 1.82
CA LYS A 18 -10.99 3.35 2.56
C LYS A 18 -12.37 3.00 3.14
N ASN A 19 -13.00 1.92 2.68
CA ASN A 19 -14.29 1.45 3.21
C ASN A 19 -14.15 0.28 4.18
N VAL A 20 -12.92 -0.08 4.55
CA VAL A 20 -12.59 -1.26 5.37
C VAL A 20 -12.26 -0.84 6.79
N ASP A 21 -11.53 0.25 6.94
CA ASP A 21 -11.08 0.83 8.20
C ASP A 21 -11.48 2.30 8.21
N GLU A 22 -12.13 2.75 9.29
CA GLU A 22 -12.67 4.11 9.42
C GLU A 22 -11.58 5.16 9.70
N ASP A 23 -10.44 4.75 10.25
CA ASP A 23 -9.34 5.63 10.63
C ASP A 23 -8.24 5.69 9.55
N ILE A 24 -8.32 4.86 8.50
CA ILE A 24 -7.24 4.73 7.50
C ILE A 24 -6.99 6.02 6.72
N GLU A 25 -8.01 6.85 6.49
CA GLU A 25 -7.81 8.13 5.81
C GLU A 25 -6.94 9.08 6.64
N ASP A 26 -7.11 9.08 7.97
CA ASP A 26 -6.33 9.91 8.89
C ASP A 26 -4.88 9.41 8.96
N TYR A 27 -4.66 8.09 9.12
CA TYR A 27 -3.31 7.51 9.13
C TYR A 27 -2.56 7.80 7.82
N VAL A 28 -3.22 7.64 6.67
CA VAL A 28 -2.61 7.96 5.37
C VAL A 28 -2.31 9.44 5.24
N SER A 29 -3.19 10.32 5.73
CA SER A 29 -2.95 11.76 5.68
C SER A 29 -1.73 12.18 6.51
N ASP A 30 -1.54 11.58 7.68
CA ASP A 30 -0.39 11.84 8.55
C ASP A 30 0.93 11.41 7.89
N ASP A 31 0.99 10.18 7.37
CA ASP A 31 2.16 9.63 6.67
C ASP A 31 2.51 10.47 5.42
N LEU A 32 1.51 10.87 4.63
CA LEU A 32 1.72 11.72 3.46
C LEU A 32 2.22 13.12 3.84
N THR A 33 1.74 13.68 4.96
CA THR A 33 2.18 15.00 5.45
C THR A 33 3.61 14.94 6.00
N ALA A 34 4.00 13.82 6.59
CA ALA A 34 5.37 13.57 7.04
C ALA A 34 6.36 13.36 5.88
N GLY A 35 5.86 13.17 4.65
CA GLY A 35 6.69 12.86 3.48
C GLY A 35 7.09 11.39 3.40
N GLU A 36 6.28 10.51 3.98
CA GLU A 36 6.52 9.07 4.14
C GLU A 36 5.47 8.23 3.37
N PRO A 37 5.29 8.42 2.04
CA PRO A 37 4.24 7.74 1.28
C PRO A 37 4.39 6.22 1.21
N GLU A 38 5.60 5.69 1.38
CA GLU A 38 5.83 4.25 1.48
C GLU A 38 5.23 3.63 2.75
N TYR A 39 5.21 4.39 3.86
CA TYR A 39 4.56 3.97 5.09
C TYR A 39 3.05 4.03 4.95
N ALA A 40 2.52 5.06 4.28
CA ALA A 40 1.10 5.07 3.92
C ALA A 40 0.73 3.79 3.16
N ILE A 41 1.46 3.45 2.09
CA ILE A 41 1.20 2.23 1.30
C ILE A 41 1.26 0.98 2.18
N ALA A 42 2.26 0.89 3.06
CA ALA A 42 2.40 -0.24 3.99
C ALA A 42 1.20 -0.35 4.95
N SER A 43 0.71 0.75 5.51
CA SER A 43 -0.49 0.78 6.37
C SER A 43 -1.72 0.20 5.65
N MET A 44 -1.90 0.52 4.36
CA MET A 44 -3.00 -0.02 3.56
C MET A 44 -2.82 -1.50 3.24
N LEU A 45 -1.58 -1.95 3.01
CA LEU A 45 -1.26 -3.38 2.85
C LEU A 45 -1.48 -4.16 4.16
N ASP A 46 -1.32 -3.52 5.31
CA ASP A 46 -1.62 -4.10 6.63
C ASP A 46 -3.12 -4.25 6.85
N VAL A 47 -3.92 -3.24 6.49
CA VAL A 47 -5.40 -3.35 6.50
C VAL A 47 -5.86 -4.52 5.61
N ALA A 48 -5.25 -4.68 4.44
CA ALA A 48 -5.56 -5.78 3.52
C ALA A 48 -5.19 -7.17 4.07
N TYR A 49 -4.38 -7.28 5.14
CA TYR A 49 -4.03 -8.56 5.76
C TYR A 49 -5.28 -9.31 6.27
N SER A 50 -6.23 -8.56 6.83
CA SER A 50 -7.51 -9.10 7.31
C SER A 50 -8.55 -9.29 6.19
N HIS A 51 -8.27 -8.77 5.00
CA HIS A 51 -9.13 -8.81 3.81
C HIS A 51 -8.31 -9.21 2.56
N PRO A 52 -7.80 -10.45 2.48
CA PRO A 52 -6.79 -10.83 1.49
C PRO A 52 -7.24 -10.67 0.02
N GLU A 53 -8.55 -10.66 -0.23
CA GLU A 53 -9.14 -10.37 -1.54
C GLU A 53 -8.83 -8.95 -2.05
N LEU A 54 -8.45 -8.03 -1.16
CA LEU A 54 -8.08 -6.67 -1.52
C LEU A 54 -6.70 -6.58 -2.15
N TYR A 55 -5.77 -7.50 -1.84
CA TYR A 55 -4.43 -7.48 -2.42
C TYR A 55 -4.49 -7.44 -3.95
N ALA A 56 -5.36 -8.25 -4.57
CA ALA A 56 -5.58 -8.29 -6.02
C ALA A 56 -6.04 -6.96 -6.64
N ARG A 57 -6.53 -6.02 -5.83
CA ARG A 57 -7.04 -4.70 -6.27
C ARG A 57 -5.99 -3.60 -6.15
N PHE A 58 -4.87 -3.82 -5.47
CA PHE A 58 -3.79 -2.83 -5.42
C PHE A 58 -3.20 -2.60 -6.81
N PRO A 59 -2.73 -1.38 -7.11
CA PRO A 59 -2.06 -1.07 -8.38
C PRO A 59 -0.83 -1.96 -8.61
N ASP A 60 -0.56 -2.33 -9.87
CA ASP A 60 0.61 -3.14 -10.26
C ASP A 60 1.93 -2.53 -9.78
N GLU A 61 2.01 -1.20 -9.69
CA GLU A 61 3.17 -0.47 -9.20
C GLU A 61 3.53 -0.84 -7.75
N VAL A 62 2.56 -1.21 -6.90
CA VAL A 62 2.83 -1.67 -5.52
C VAL A 62 3.56 -3.01 -5.53
N TYR A 63 3.22 -3.88 -6.47
CA TYR A 63 3.88 -5.19 -6.61
C TYR A 63 5.32 -5.02 -7.07
N GLU A 64 5.56 -4.14 -8.04
CA GLU A 64 6.93 -3.85 -8.49
C GLU A 64 7.74 -3.18 -7.38
N LEU A 65 7.13 -2.29 -6.59
CA LEU A 65 7.76 -1.66 -5.44
C LEU A 65 8.09 -2.67 -4.32
N ALA A 66 7.22 -3.66 -4.08
CA ALA A 66 7.47 -4.73 -3.11
C ALA A 66 8.62 -5.66 -3.52
N LYS A 67 9.00 -5.73 -4.81
CA LYS A 67 10.19 -6.48 -5.23
C LYS A 67 11.49 -5.74 -4.96
N ASP A 68 11.42 -4.43 -4.75
CA ASP A 68 12.57 -3.59 -4.47
C ASP A 68 12.90 -3.59 -2.97
N SER A 69 14.05 -4.17 -2.61
CA SER A 69 14.50 -4.26 -1.22
C SER A 69 14.85 -2.90 -0.61
N ASP A 70 15.01 -1.84 -1.43
CA ASP A 70 15.24 -0.48 -0.95
C ASP A 70 13.98 0.13 -0.31
N TYR A 71 12.81 -0.50 -0.46
CA TYR A 71 11.55 -0.15 0.21
C TYR A 71 11.15 -1.23 1.23
N PRO A 72 11.90 -1.40 2.35
CA PRO A 72 11.73 -2.53 3.26
C PRO A 72 10.32 -2.63 3.88
N VAL A 73 9.65 -1.49 4.07
CA VAL A 73 8.30 -1.41 4.66
C VAL A 73 7.22 -1.96 3.73
N ILE A 74 7.46 -1.94 2.42
CA ILE A 74 6.57 -2.52 1.40
C ILE A 74 7.06 -3.92 1.03
N HIS A 75 8.37 -4.12 0.91
CA HIS A 75 9.01 -5.39 0.54
C HIS A 75 8.54 -6.57 1.39
N ARG A 76 8.33 -6.34 2.69
CA ARG A 76 7.82 -7.37 3.61
C ARG A 76 6.45 -7.96 3.24
N TYR A 77 5.68 -7.30 2.36
CA TYR A 77 4.37 -7.76 1.88
C TYR A 77 4.45 -8.51 0.54
N LEU A 78 5.64 -8.66 -0.07
CA LEU A 78 5.82 -9.27 -1.39
C LEU A 78 5.15 -10.65 -1.49
N ASP A 79 5.40 -11.55 -0.53
CA ASP A 79 4.82 -12.89 -0.53
C ASP A 79 3.28 -12.87 -0.47
N LEU A 80 2.70 -11.92 0.27
CA LEU A 80 1.24 -11.76 0.37
C LEU A 80 0.64 -11.22 -0.92
N LEU A 81 1.30 -10.25 -1.54
CA LEU A 81 0.93 -9.70 -2.83
C LEU A 81 0.96 -10.78 -3.92
N GLU A 82 2.07 -11.51 -4.05
CA GLU A 82 2.22 -12.58 -5.04
C GLU A 82 1.19 -13.70 -4.86
N LYS A 83 0.95 -14.11 -3.61
CA LYS A 83 -0.02 -15.17 -3.28
C LYS A 83 -1.45 -14.83 -3.69
N ASN A 84 -1.83 -13.56 -3.65
CA ASN A 84 -3.22 -13.12 -3.86
C ASN A 84 -3.46 -12.43 -5.21
N ARG A 85 -2.41 -12.19 -6.02
CA ARG A 85 -2.52 -11.49 -7.32
C ARG A 85 -3.42 -12.18 -8.36
N ALA A 86 -3.50 -13.51 -8.33
CA ALA A 86 -4.21 -14.32 -9.32
C ALA A 86 -5.53 -14.94 -8.80
N ARG A 87 -6.04 -14.45 -7.66
CA ARG A 87 -7.26 -14.96 -7.02
C ARG A 87 -8.52 -14.23 -7.46
#